data_AF-A0A2H9Q4W1-F1
#
_entry.id   AF-A0A2H9Q4W1-F1
#
_cell.length_a   1.000
_cell.length_b   1.000
_cell.length_c   1.000
_cell.angle_alpha   90.00
_cell.angle_beta   90.00
_cell.angle_gamma   90.00
#
_symmetry.space_group_name_H-M   'P 1'
#
loop_
_entity.id
_entity.type
_entity.pdbx_description
1 polymer ?
#
loop_
_entity_poly.entity_id
_entity_poly.type
_entity_poly.pdbx_seq_one_letter_code
_entity_poly.pdbx_strand_id
1 'polypeptide(L)'
;MRLLLFALFASLFLSALAAAIELKPKYAGSTSLTLGLEWDLDSADSGGMHHLTVFAFPSTSFQYTDYNASDAYTAAADEWGNKRLTFEWPAFQGRKVIVMDVDAAVDYAGSAEVAANYERYLDASDLVIISPEISAQAAATVEGSATEFEKAVRLAEWVHNAVVYDSSLWGRRLDSEQVFNDRRGVCSEYAHLLLAMLRSQGIPARFVAGFVYSGESWGPHAWVEAVVGGKWVPFDPTFNEAGVLDATHVKFAQGRDQGDVTEEITEGLAISKPAVQVTVNEVGAFSLPFKLGALEAPQSVGAGSLEAMSLSVESKSDAEQAVSLSLNDAPSRPTELAVAIAGDDDRLLYLPPRGKRSAEWSVAFPVALQEGFIYNFSFTVNSMGANASVEVQGRKDAAANVVESVSIKSLASRLEGNALTITADLENSGSTQAGALVSCTLDGDEKQSSVQIGVGGRRAVQFVYPLPKNKAIVYGELSVVTQGQTVKQPFQVSLNSPSAAASAQPAGGDNLPAFAAIAVLVVIAIAVIAKRFRGYEEV
;
A
#
# COMPACT_ATOMS: atom_id res chain seq x y z
N MET A 1 -37.17 -33.26 49.15
CA MET A 1 -38.37 -33.06 48.31
C MET A 1 -38.23 -31.69 47.65
N ARG A 2 -38.02 -31.64 46.32
CA ARG A 2 -37.59 -30.46 45.51
C ARG A 2 -36.19 -29.92 45.89
N LEU A 3 -35.14 -29.86 45.05
CA LEU A 3 -34.94 -30.26 43.64
C LEU A 3 -35.81 -29.54 42.60
N LEU A 4 -35.37 -28.34 42.18
CA LEU A 4 -35.38 -27.82 40.79
C LEU A 4 -34.82 -26.37 40.75
N LEU A 5 -34.27 -25.97 39.59
CA LEU A 5 -33.93 -24.59 39.19
C LEU A 5 -32.75 -23.87 39.88
N PHE A 6 -31.53 -24.36 39.65
CA PHE A 6 -30.31 -23.52 39.54
C PHE A 6 -29.28 -24.23 38.64
N ALA A 7 -29.62 -24.40 37.36
CA ALA A 7 -28.77 -25.01 36.33
C ALA A 7 -29.27 -24.66 34.91
N LEU A 8 -28.90 -23.46 34.43
CA LEU A 8 -28.97 -23.00 33.04
C LEU A 8 -28.10 -21.73 32.95
N PHE A 9 -27.43 -21.50 31.81
CA PHE A 9 -26.35 -20.50 31.60
C PHE A 9 -24.97 -20.80 32.24
N ALA A 10 -24.56 -22.08 32.25
CA ALA A 10 -23.16 -22.45 32.45
C ALA A 10 -22.74 -23.70 31.63
N SER A 11 -23.20 -23.81 30.38
CA SER A 11 -22.79 -24.89 29.47
C SER A 11 -23.23 -24.63 28.03
N LEU A 12 -22.43 -23.89 27.25
CA LEU A 12 -22.40 -23.98 25.79
C LEU A 12 -21.04 -23.53 25.19
N PHE A 13 -19.94 -23.77 25.91
CA PHE A 13 -18.65 -24.00 25.25
C PHE A 13 -18.67 -25.39 24.60
N LEU A 14 -19.50 -25.54 23.56
CA LEU A 14 -19.27 -26.60 22.59
C LEU A 14 -18.17 -26.10 21.66
N SER A 15 -17.04 -26.80 21.66
CA SER A 15 -16.01 -26.64 20.65
C SER A 15 -16.56 -27.06 19.30
N ALA A 16 -17.24 -26.13 18.62
CA ALA A 16 -17.32 -26.19 17.17
C ALA A 16 -15.88 -26.00 16.66
N LEU A 17 -15.27 -27.08 16.18
CA LEU A 17 -14.39 -26.94 15.03
C LEU A 17 -15.28 -26.47 13.88
N ALA A 18 -15.61 -25.18 13.87
CA ALA A 18 -15.76 -24.50 12.61
C ALA A 18 -14.43 -24.73 11.90
N ALA A 19 -14.46 -25.38 10.75
CA ALA A 19 -13.38 -25.18 9.80
C ALA A 19 -13.38 -23.67 9.56
N ALA A 20 -12.39 -22.98 10.12
CA ALA A 20 -12.23 -21.56 9.86
C ALA A 20 -12.14 -21.45 8.35
N ILE A 21 -13.15 -20.83 7.72
CA ILE A 21 -13.10 -20.54 6.31
C ILE A 21 -11.89 -19.65 6.17
N GLU A 22 -10.82 -20.20 5.61
CA GLU A 22 -9.58 -19.48 5.33
C GLU A 22 -9.98 -18.35 4.39
N LEU A 23 -10.20 -17.16 4.94
CA LEU A 23 -10.73 -16.04 4.20
C LEU A 23 -9.69 -15.67 3.16
N LYS A 24 -10.00 -15.98 1.91
CA LYS A 24 -9.33 -15.42 0.75
C LYS A 24 -10.32 -14.43 0.14
N PRO A 25 -10.41 -13.20 0.68
CA PRO A 25 -11.50 -12.29 0.35
C PRO A 25 -11.34 -11.72 -1.07
N LYS A 26 -10.09 -11.62 -1.55
CA LYS A 26 -9.70 -11.52 -2.97
C LYS A 26 -10.24 -12.67 -3.86
N TYR A 27 -11.10 -13.56 -3.37
CA TYR A 27 -11.71 -14.67 -4.11
C TYR A 27 -13.23 -14.79 -3.90
N ALA A 28 -13.81 -13.91 -3.08
CA ALA A 28 -15.20 -13.97 -2.65
C ALA A 28 -16.03 -12.91 -3.36
N GLY A 29 -17.26 -13.27 -3.74
CA GLY A 29 -18.26 -12.36 -4.26
C GLY A 29 -18.94 -11.56 -3.18
N SER A 30 -20.26 -11.41 -3.27
CA SER A 30 -21.03 -10.80 -2.19
C SER A 30 -20.76 -11.56 -0.89
N THR A 31 -20.12 -10.89 0.06
CA THR A 31 -19.60 -11.50 1.28
C THR A 31 -20.28 -10.83 2.47
N SER A 32 -20.73 -11.64 3.43
CA SER A 32 -21.21 -11.14 4.71
C SER A 32 -20.20 -11.45 5.81
N LEU A 33 -19.75 -10.39 6.48
CA LEU A 33 -18.78 -10.40 7.58
C LEU A 33 -19.49 -9.92 8.85
N THR A 34 -19.22 -10.55 9.99
CA THR A 34 -19.47 -9.94 11.31
C THR A 34 -18.14 -9.47 11.86
N LEU A 35 -18.01 -8.18 12.18
CA LEU A 35 -16.87 -7.61 12.88
C LEU A 35 -17.29 -7.33 14.32
N GLY A 36 -16.69 -8.04 15.29
CA GLY A 36 -16.76 -7.72 16.70
C GLY A 36 -15.62 -6.77 17.08
N LEU A 37 -15.96 -5.64 17.70
CA LEU A 37 -15.03 -4.60 18.11
C LEU A 37 -15.10 -4.43 19.62
N GLU A 38 -14.01 -4.71 20.33
CA GLU A 38 -13.94 -4.66 21.80
C GLU A 38 -13.05 -3.50 22.27
N TRP A 39 -13.65 -2.45 22.85
CA TRP A 39 -12.91 -1.39 23.56
C TRP A 39 -12.76 -1.72 25.03
N ASP A 40 -11.56 -1.51 25.55
CA ASP A 40 -11.25 -1.71 26.97
C ASP A 40 -10.81 -0.39 27.61
N LEU A 41 -11.65 0.07 28.54
CA LEU A 41 -11.66 1.41 29.14
C LEU A 41 -11.24 1.30 30.61
N ASP A 42 -10.21 2.04 31.01
CA ASP A 42 -9.81 2.16 32.41
C ASP A 42 -10.03 3.61 32.89
N SER A 43 -10.73 3.75 34.02
CA SER A 43 -10.84 5.03 34.72
C SER A 43 -10.15 4.99 36.08
N ALA A 44 -9.33 6.01 36.33
CA ALA A 44 -8.76 6.30 37.64
C ALA A 44 -9.55 7.38 38.42
N ASP A 45 -10.42 8.13 37.74
CA ASP A 45 -11.18 9.24 38.33
C ASP A 45 -12.53 8.75 38.90
N SER A 46 -13.09 9.52 39.82
CA SER A 46 -14.40 9.29 40.45
C SER A 46 -15.32 10.52 40.36
N GLY A 47 -14.90 11.59 39.69
CA GLY A 47 -15.69 12.78 39.43
C GLY A 47 -16.07 12.95 37.96
N GLY A 48 -17.27 13.49 37.71
CA GLY A 48 -17.74 13.88 36.38
C GLY A 48 -18.61 12.84 35.66
N MET A 49 -18.76 13.04 34.36
CA MET A 49 -19.30 12.08 33.41
C MET A 49 -18.14 11.57 32.54
N HIS A 50 -18.14 10.28 32.22
CA HIS A 50 -17.24 9.72 31.23
C HIS A 50 -17.94 9.69 29.88
N HIS A 51 -17.23 10.18 28.86
CA HIS A 51 -17.70 10.19 27.48
C HIS A 51 -16.72 9.40 26.61
N LEU A 52 -17.26 8.50 25.79
CA LEU A 52 -16.54 7.85 24.69
C LEU A 52 -17.32 8.13 23.41
N THR A 53 -16.67 8.78 22.44
CA THR A 53 -17.24 8.92 21.10
C THR A 53 -16.40 8.20 20.05
N VAL A 54 -16.98 7.16 19.45
CA VAL A 54 -16.38 6.35 18.36
C VAL A 54 -17.08 6.61 17.02
N PHE A 55 -16.50 6.15 15.92
CA PHE A 55 -17.20 6.05 14.65
C PHE A 55 -18.18 4.86 14.63
N ALA A 56 -19.27 5.02 13.90
CA ALA A 56 -20.15 3.94 13.49
C ALA A 56 -19.89 3.59 12.02
N PHE A 57 -20.38 2.43 11.58
CA PHE A 57 -20.25 1.96 10.21
C PHE A 57 -21.42 2.50 9.36
N PRO A 58 -21.17 3.35 8.35
CA PRO A 58 -22.20 3.81 7.44
C PRO A 58 -22.44 2.76 6.36
N SER A 59 -23.71 2.56 5.97
CA SER A 59 -24.00 1.82 4.75
C SER A 59 -23.62 2.68 3.55
N THR A 60 -22.78 2.14 2.67
CA THR A 60 -22.44 2.74 1.37
C THR A 60 -23.36 2.17 0.28
N SER A 61 -23.17 2.61 -0.95
CA SER A 61 -23.91 2.08 -2.10
C SER A 61 -23.55 0.63 -2.50
N PHE A 62 -22.46 0.08 -1.94
CA PHE A 62 -21.95 -1.27 -2.23
C PHE A 62 -21.65 -2.08 -0.96
N GLN A 63 -21.85 -1.51 0.23
CA GLN A 63 -21.62 -2.16 1.52
C GLN A 63 -22.76 -1.77 2.47
N TYR A 64 -23.67 -2.70 2.73
CA TYR A 64 -24.65 -2.58 3.81
C TYR A 64 -23.96 -2.85 5.14
N THR A 65 -24.33 -2.12 6.18
CA THR A 65 -23.79 -2.30 7.55
C THR A 65 -24.91 -2.13 8.56
N ASP A 66 -25.20 -3.19 9.31
CA ASP A 66 -25.96 -3.12 10.56
C ASP A 66 -24.98 -3.20 11.74
N TYR A 67 -25.33 -2.67 12.90
CA TYR A 67 -24.49 -2.79 14.08
C TYR A 67 -25.26 -2.67 15.39
N ASN A 68 -24.80 -3.39 16.41
CA ASN A 68 -25.34 -3.36 17.77
C ASN A 68 -24.21 -3.16 18.78
N ALA A 69 -24.44 -2.35 19.82
CA ALA A 69 -23.47 -2.10 20.88
C ALA A 69 -23.98 -2.63 22.23
N SER A 70 -23.05 -3.00 23.13
CA SER A 70 -23.36 -3.54 24.47
C SER A 70 -24.08 -2.55 25.39
N ASP A 71 -23.87 -1.26 25.16
CA ASP A 71 -24.30 -0.16 26.01
C ASP A 71 -25.19 0.84 25.24
N ALA A 72 -25.98 1.61 25.97
CA ALA A 72 -26.77 2.70 25.40
C ALA A 72 -25.87 3.82 24.87
N TYR A 73 -26.22 4.35 23.69
CA TYR A 73 -25.49 5.42 23.01
C TYR A 73 -26.45 6.47 22.46
N THR A 74 -25.93 7.66 22.18
CA THR A 74 -26.54 8.63 21.26
C THR A 74 -25.80 8.59 19.92
N ALA A 75 -26.46 8.97 18.83
CA ALA A 75 -25.87 8.98 17.50
C ALA A 75 -26.05 10.34 16.82
N ALA A 76 -24.97 10.84 16.22
CA ALA A 76 -24.96 12.07 15.44
C ALA A 76 -24.19 11.86 14.12
N ALA A 77 -24.33 12.79 13.17
CA ALA A 77 -23.40 12.92 12.05
C ALA A 77 -22.47 14.10 12.32
N ASP A 78 -21.19 13.97 11.99
CA ASP A 78 -20.26 15.10 11.95
C ASP A 78 -20.43 15.93 10.65
N GLU A 79 -19.61 16.97 10.48
CA GLU A 79 -19.67 17.84 9.31
C GLU A 79 -19.23 17.17 7.98
N TRP A 80 -18.69 15.95 8.05
CA TRP A 80 -18.26 15.13 6.92
C TRP A 80 -19.26 14.03 6.57
N GLY A 81 -20.34 13.91 7.36
CA GLY A 81 -21.35 12.88 7.23
C GLY A 81 -21.00 11.56 7.94
N ASN A 82 -19.92 11.52 8.73
CA ASN A 82 -19.57 10.32 9.48
C ASN A 82 -20.53 10.14 10.64
N LYS A 83 -21.05 8.93 10.79
CA LYS A 83 -21.88 8.58 11.94
C LYS A 83 -20.98 8.40 13.16
N ARG A 84 -21.24 9.16 14.23
CA ARG A 84 -20.54 9.08 15.52
C ARG A 84 -21.49 8.51 16.57
N LEU A 85 -21.00 7.57 17.38
CA LEU A 85 -21.72 7.03 18.54
C LEU A 85 -21.07 7.57 19.80
N THR A 86 -21.85 8.26 20.64
CA THR A 86 -21.41 8.76 21.94
C THR A 86 -22.05 7.94 23.04
N PHE A 87 -21.22 7.23 23.79
CA PHE A 87 -21.57 6.55 25.02
C PHE A 87 -21.27 7.47 26.21
N GLU A 88 -22.18 7.48 27.19
CA GLU A 88 -22.07 8.32 28.38
C GLU A 88 -22.32 7.48 29.64
N TRP A 89 -21.43 7.62 30.62
CA TRP A 89 -21.57 6.94 31.91
C TRP A 89 -21.30 7.90 33.06
N PRO A 90 -21.99 7.75 34.21
CA PRO A 90 -21.53 8.34 35.47
C PRO A 90 -20.08 7.91 35.76
N ALA A 91 -19.33 8.73 36.51
CA ALA A 91 -17.97 8.39 36.91
C ALA A 91 -17.87 6.99 37.54
N PHE A 92 -16.90 6.20 37.08
CA PHE A 92 -16.61 4.86 37.59
C PHE A 92 -15.09 4.69 37.79
N GLN A 93 -14.68 3.77 38.66
CA GLN A 93 -13.28 3.41 38.84
C GLN A 93 -13.03 1.98 38.40
N GLY A 94 -11.90 1.76 37.73
CA GLY A 94 -11.49 0.46 37.18
C GLY A 94 -11.93 0.24 35.74
N ARG A 95 -11.95 -1.04 35.35
CA ARG A 95 -12.07 -1.52 33.97
C ARG A 95 -13.52 -1.64 33.51
N LYS A 96 -13.81 -1.19 32.28
CA LYS A 96 -15.09 -1.35 31.59
C LYS A 96 -14.84 -1.73 30.13
N VAL A 97 -15.50 -2.79 29.67
CA VAL A 97 -15.44 -3.24 28.28
C VAL A 97 -16.71 -2.83 27.54
N ILE A 98 -16.57 -2.39 26.29
CA ILE A 98 -17.66 -2.12 25.34
C ILE A 98 -17.45 -2.98 24.11
N VAL A 99 -18.51 -3.66 23.67
CA VAL A 99 -18.51 -4.45 22.43
C VAL A 99 -19.45 -3.81 21.43
N MET A 100 -19.02 -3.67 20.18
CA MET A 100 -19.89 -3.41 19.03
C MET A 100 -19.74 -4.52 18.00
N ASP A 101 -20.83 -5.23 17.73
CA ASP A 101 -20.93 -6.20 16.66
C ASP A 101 -21.45 -5.49 15.41
N VAL A 102 -20.82 -5.72 14.26
CA VAL A 102 -21.12 -5.05 12.98
C VAL A 102 -21.31 -6.10 11.90
N ASP A 103 -22.51 -6.22 11.36
CA ASP A 103 -22.82 -7.08 10.23
C ASP A 103 -22.68 -6.30 8.93
N ALA A 104 -21.56 -6.50 8.23
CA ALA A 104 -21.25 -5.88 6.94
C ALA A 104 -21.54 -6.86 5.79
N ALA A 105 -22.34 -6.45 4.81
CA ALA A 105 -22.63 -7.21 3.60
C ALA A 105 -22.26 -6.41 2.36
N VAL A 106 -21.35 -6.94 1.55
CA VAL A 106 -20.84 -6.28 0.34
C VAL A 106 -21.61 -6.76 -0.89
N ASP A 107 -22.12 -5.82 -1.69
CA ASP A 107 -22.74 -6.04 -2.99
C ASP A 107 -22.00 -5.25 -4.08
N TYR A 108 -21.13 -5.96 -4.81
CA TYR A 108 -20.38 -5.41 -5.94
C TYR A 108 -21.25 -5.05 -7.17
N ALA A 109 -22.53 -5.44 -7.19
CA ALA A 109 -23.49 -4.96 -8.20
C ALA A 109 -24.10 -3.60 -7.83
N GLY A 110 -23.85 -3.11 -6.60
CA GLY A 110 -24.27 -1.81 -6.11
C GLY A 110 -23.70 -0.65 -6.92
N SER A 111 -24.53 0.35 -7.21
CA SER A 111 -24.12 1.50 -8.01
C SER A 111 -23.44 2.57 -7.15
N ALA A 112 -22.17 2.88 -7.40
CA ALA A 112 -21.38 3.89 -6.68
C ALA A 112 -22.15 5.18 -6.29
N GLU A 113 -21.92 5.64 -5.05
CA GLU A 113 -22.56 6.80 -4.41
C GLU A 113 -22.53 8.03 -5.31
N VAL A 114 -23.68 8.63 -5.61
CA VAL A 114 -23.75 9.89 -6.38
C VAL A 114 -23.16 11.02 -5.54
N ALA A 115 -22.16 11.71 -6.09
CA ALA A 115 -21.45 12.75 -5.37
C ALA A 115 -22.29 14.02 -5.24
N ALA A 116 -22.30 14.61 -4.05
CA ALA A 116 -22.95 15.88 -3.74
C ALA A 116 -22.08 16.70 -2.77
N ASN A 117 -22.15 18.04 -2.87
CA ASN A 117 -21.36 18.99 -2.05
C ASN A 117 -19.86 18.68 -2.05
N TYR A 118 -19.34 18.16 -3.16
CA TYR A 118 -17.99 17.61 -3.25
C TYR A 118 -16.91 18.68 -3.49
N GLU A 119 -17.30 19.94 -3.73
CA GLU A 119 -16.40 21.04 -4.06
C GLU A 119 -15.35 21.27 -2.96
N ARG A 120 -15.73 21.08 -1.69
CA ARG A 120 -14.82 21.17 -0.52
C ARG A 120 -13.70 20.11 -0.49
N TYR A 121 -13.76 19.12 -1.37
CA TYR A 121 -12.74 18.08 -1.53
C TYR A 121 -11.80 18.33 -2.72
N LEU A 122 -11.84 19.53 -3.31
CA LEU A 122 -10.81 20.04 -4.21
C LEU A 122 -9.70 20.82 -3.48
N ASP A 123 -10.02 21.36 -2.29
CA ASP A 123 -9.12 22.24 -1.55
C ASP A 123 -7.94 21.48 -0.91
N ALA A 124 -6.83 22.19 -0.71
CA ALA A 124 -5.73 21.73 0.14
C ALA A 124 -6.16 21.66 1.62
N SER A 125 -5.46 20.85 2.41
CA SER A 125 -5.66 20.73 3.86
C SER A 125 -4.32 20.49 4.56
N ASP A 126 -4.30 20.45 5.90
CA ASP A 126 -3.08 20.44 6.71
C ASP A 126 -2.12 19.28 6.37
N LEU A 127 -2.66 18.13 5.95
CA LEU A 127 -1.86 16.97 5.51
C LEU A 127 -1.89 16.73 3.99
N VAL A 128 -2.64 17.54 3.23
CA VAL A 128 -2.78 17.44 1.76
C VAL A 128 -2.42 18.78 1.14
N ILE A 129 -1.11 18.98 0.99
CA ILE A 129 -0.48 20.12 0.32
C ILE A 129 -0.42 19.85 -1.19
N ILE A 130 -0.97 20.78 -1.98
CA ILE A 130 -0.96 20.73 -3.45
C ILE A 130 0.19 21.59 -3.96
N SER A 131 1.41 21.04 -3.95
CA SER A 131 2.61 21.76 -4.39
C SER A 131 2.73 21.81 -5.93
N PRO A 132 3.51 22.75 -6.50
CA PRO A 132 3.81 22.79 -7.94
C PRO A 132 4.45 21.49 -8.44
N GLU A 133 5.31 20.86 -7.64
CA GLU A 133 6.03 19.62 -7.96
C GLU A 133 5.07 18.42 -8.03
N ILE A 134 4.17 18.30 -7.06
CA ILE A 134 3.10 17.29 -7.06
C ILE A 134 2.19 17.50 -8.28
N SER A 135 1.82 18.75 -8.55
CA SER A 135 0.93 19.12 -9.67
C SER A 135 1.55 18.81 -11.04
N ALA A 136 2.85 19.10 -11.21
CA ALA A 136 3.59 18.81 -12.43
C ALA A 136 3.76 17.30 -12.63
N GLN A 137 4.08 16.55 -11.57
CA GLN A 137 4.18 15.09 -11.63
C GLN A 137 2.81 14.46 -11.95
N ALA A 138 1.73 14.92 -11.34
CA ALA A 138 0.39 14.45 -11.62
C ALA A 138 -0.01 14.72 -13.08
N ALA A 139 0.27 15.93 -13.60
CA ALA A 139 0.02 16.28 -15.00
C ALA A 139 0.79 15.38 -15.99
N ALA A 140 2.06 15.07 -15.70
CA ALA A 140 2.85 14.14 -16.50
C ALA A 140 2.33 12.70 -16.41
N THR A 141 2.00 12.23 -15.20
CA THR A 141 1.45 10.87 -14.98
C THR A 141 0.14 10.64 -15.74
N VAL A 142 -0.69 11.67 -15.93
CA VAL A 142 -1.97 11.58 -16.66
C VAL A 142 -1.92 11.99 -18.13
N GLU A 143 -0.74 12.27 -18.68
CA GLU A 143 -0.61 12.65 -20.09
C GLU A 143 -1.19 11.56 -21.01
N GLY A 144 -2.07 11.95 -21.93
CA GLY A 144 -2.76 11.05 -22.85
C GLY A 144 -4.02 10.35 -22.30
N SER A 145 -4.37 10.50 -21.02
CA SER A 145 -5.63 9.94 -20.48
C SER A 145 -6.86 10.61 -21.08
N ALA A 146 -7.85 9.80 -21.48
CA ALA A 146 -9.09 10.25 -22.10
C ALA A 146 -10.18 10.67 -21.10
N THR A 147 -10.18 10.09 -19.88
CA THR A 147 -11.26 10.25 -18.89
C THR A 147 -10.72 10.53 -17.49
N GLU A 148 -11.55 11.11 -16.61
CA GLU A 148 -11.22 11.30 -15.19
C GLU A 148 -10.94 9.97 -14.48
N PHE A 149 -11.62 8.88 -14.88
CA PHE A 149 -11.37 7.54 -14.36
C PHE A 149 -9.95 7.07 -14.71
N GLU A 150 -9.56 7.14 -15.99
CA GLU A 150 -8.23 6.76 -16.45
C GLU A 150 -7.12 7.63 -15.81
N LYS A 151 -7.39 8.92 -15.58
CA LYS A 151 -6.51 9.78 -14.78
C LYS A 151 -6.34 9.25 -13.35
N ALA A 152 -7.45 9.02 -12.64
CA ALA A 152 -7.41 8.59 -11.25
C ALA A 152 -6.74 7.23 -11.06
N VAL A 153 -6.98 6.28 -11.96
CA VAL A 153 -6.30 4.96 -11.97
C VAL A 153 -4.79 5.11 -12.13
N ARG A 154 -4.33 5.88 -13.14
CA ARG A 154 -2.89 6.09 -13.39
C ARG A 154 -2.20 6.83 -12.25
N LEU A 155 -2.92 7.73 -11.57
CA LEU A 155 -2.42 8.39 -10.36
C LEU A 155 -2.30 7.42 -9.17
N ALA A 156 -3.29 6.56 -8.94
CA ALA A 156 -3.25 5.56 -7.88
C ALA A 156 -2.11 4.55 -8.09
N GLU A 157 -1.97 4.00 -9.31
CA GLU A 157 -0.88 3.09 -9.69
C GLU A 157 0.50 3.78 -9.58
N TRP A 158 0.60 5.06 -9.95
CA TRP A 158 1.85 5.81 -9.77
C TRP A 158 2.21 6.00 -8.30
N VAL A 159 1.26 6.32 -7.42
CA VAL A 159 1.51 6.45 -5.98
C VAL A 159 1.92 5.11 -5.37
N HIS A 160 1.25 4.01 -5.76
CA HIS A 160 1.62 2.65 -5.37
C HIS A 160 3.09 2.34 -5.69
N ASN A 161 3.50 2.61 -6.94
CA ASN A 161 4.85 2.33 -7.41
C ASN A 161 5.92 3.29 -6.86
N ALA A 162 5.55 4.54 -6.55
CA ALA A 162 6.48 5.59 -6.14
C ALA A 162 6.74 5.65 -4.62
N VAL A 163 5.84 5.13 -3.79
CA VAL A 163 6.00 5.13 -2.32
C VAL A 163 6.38 3.74 -1.83
N VAL A 164 7.34 3.68 -0.90
CA VAL A 164 7.75 2.44 -0.21
C VAL A 164 7.10 2.38 1.17
N TYR A 165 6.41 1.27 1.46
CA TYR A 165 5.72 1.08 2.72
C TYR A 165 6.72 0.92 3.88
N ASP A 166 6.54 1.70 4.94
CA ASP A 166 7.50 1.81 6.04
C ASP A 166 6.80 1.90 7.40
N SER A 167 6.62 0.74 8.05
CA SER A 167 6.03 0.64 9.39
C SER A 167 6.81 1.36 10.49
N SER A 168 8.07 1.77 10.26
CA SER A 168 8.80 2.62 11.22
C SER A 168 8.26 4.06 11.28
N LEU A 169 7.40 4.45 10.33
CA LEU A 169 6.69 5.73 10.32
C LEU A 169 5.34 5.68 11.04
N TRP A 170 4.89 4.52 11.55
CA TRP A 170 3.64 4.43 12.32
C TRP A 170 3.57 5.44 13.47
N GLY A 171 2.45 6.16 13.56
CA GLY A 171 2.24 7.22 14.55
C GLY A 171 2.88 8.57 14.20
N ARG A 172 3.66 8.66 13.12
CA ARG A 172 3.96 9.95 12.48
C ARG A 172 2.75 10.38 11.64
N ARG A 173 2.72 11.66 11.29
CA ARG A 173 1.78 12.24 10.33
C ARG A 173 2.60 13.05 9.34
N LEU A 174 2.84 12.49 8.15
CA LEU A 174 3.53 13.21 7.09
C LEU A 174 2.48 13.81 6.13
N ASP A 175 2.70 15.06 5.75
CA ASP A 175 1.93 15.72 4.70
C ASP A 175 2.33 15.19 3.31
N SER A 176 1.49 15.40 2.31
CA SER A 176 1.73 14.94 0.93
C SER A 176 3.01 15.47 0.29
N GLU A 177 3.55 16.62 0.69
CA GLU A 177 4.82 17.15 0.18
C GLU A 177 6.00 16.41 0.80
N GLN A 178 5.96 16.14 2.11
CA GLN A 178 6.93 15.26 2.78
C GLN A 178 6.93 13.86 2.17
N VAL A 179 5.76 13.26 1.93
CA VAL A 179 5.66 11.93 1.29
C VAL A 179 6.17 11.97 -0.16
N PHE A 180 5.90 13.06 -0.89
CA PHE A 180 6.46 13.26 -2.23
C PHE A 180 7.99 13.36 -2.21
N ASN A 181 8.57 13.96 -1.19
CA ASN A 181 10.02 14.12 -1.08
C ASN A 181 10.74 12.87 -0.55
N ASP A 182 10.19 12.23 0.49
CA ASP A 182 10.79 11.09 1.20
C ASP A 182 10.50 9.73 0.52
N ARG A 183 9.47 9.66 -0.35
CA ARG A 183 9.01 8.44 -1.05
C ARG A 183 8.71 7.26 -0.13
N ARG A 184 8.35 7.53 1.13
CA ARG A 184 8.07 6.55 2.18
C ARG A 184 6.85 6.95 2.98
N GLY A 185 6.09 5.97 3.45
CA GLY A 185 4.88 6.21 4.21
C GLY A 185 4.19 4.93 4.65
N VAL A 186 3.03 5.07 5.28
CA VAL A 186 2.06 3.99 5.47
C VAL A 186 0.75 4.40 4.80
N CYS A 187 -0.33 3.62 4.94
CA CYS A 187 -1.57 3.82 4.18
C CYS A 187 -2.13 5.26 4.21
N SER A 188 -2.03 5.97 5.34
CA SER A 188 -2.38 7.39 5.44
C SER A 188 -1.57 8.28 4.50
N GLU A 189 -0.26 8.10 4.44
CA GLU A 189 0.67 8.86 3.61
C GLU A 189 0.49 8.57 2.11
N TYR A 190 0.24 7.31 1.74
CA TYR A 190 -0.15 6.97 0.36
C TYR A 190 -1.46 7.69 -0.02
N ALA A 191 -2.46 7.69 0.86
CA ALA A 191 -3.71 8.39 0.65
C ALA A 191 -3.50 9.93 0.55
N HIS A 192 -2.71 10.54 1.44
CA HIS A 192 -2.38 11.98 1.38
C HIS A 192 -1.76 12.39 0.03
N LEU A 193 -0.78 11.62 -0.46
CA LEU A 193 -0.15 11.90 -1.74
C LEU A 193 -1.14 11.73 -2.92
N LEU A 194 -1.93 10.66 -2.94
CA LEU A 194 -2.95 10.46 -3.97
C LEU A 194 -4.01 11.58 -3.96
N LEU A 195 -4.46 12.03 -2.79
CA LEU A 195 -5.38 13.16 -2.64
C LEU A 195 -4.80 14.44 -3.26
N ALA A 196 -3.54 14.77 -2.94
CA ALA A 196 -2.88 15.96 -3.48
C ALA A 196 -2.76 15.89 -5.01
N MET A 197 -2.42 14.72 -5.55
CA MET A 197 -2.33 14.51 -7.00
C MET A 197 -3.70 14.61 -7.69
N LEU A 198 -4.74 13.97 -7.17
CA LEU A 198 -6.10 14.04 -7.72
C LEU A 198 -6.64 15.48 -7.73
N ARG A 199 -6.53 16.17 -6.58
CA ARG A 199 -6.98 17.56 -6.43
C ARG A 199 -6.23 18.51 -7.37
N SER A 200 -4.92 18.30 -7.58
CA SER A 200 -4.14 19.08 -8.56
C SER A 200 -4.66 18.97 -10.00
N GLN A 201 -5.30 17.84 -10.35
CA GLN A 201 -5.90 17.60 -11.65
C GLN A 201 -7.38 18.01 -11.72
N GLY A 202 -7.90 18.68 -10.69
CA GLY A 202 -9.30 19.10 -10.60
C GLY A 202 -10.29 17.98 -10.26
N ILE A 203 -9.81 16.83 -9.79
CA ILE A 203 -10.65 15.69 -9.38
C ILE A 203 -10.90 15.81 -7.87
N PRO A 204 -12.15 16.06 -7.42
CA PRO A 204 -12.48 16.12 -6.00
C PRO A 204 -12.25 14.75 -5.35
N ALA A 205 -11.55 14.71 -4.21
CA ALA A 205 -11.17 13.45 -3.56
C ALA A 205 -11.17 13.56 -2.04
N ARG A 206 -11.73 12.57 -1.34
CA ARG A 206 -11.86 12.49 0.12
C ARG A 206 -10.99 11.36 0.69
N PHE A 207 -10.35 11.62 1.82
CA PHE A 207 -9.68 10.61 2.63
C PHE A 207 -10.74 9.68 3.22
N VAL A 208 -10.44 8.38 3.29
CA VAL A 208 -11.31 7.37 3.89
C VAL A 208 -10.52 6.56 4.89
N ALA A 209 -11.10 6.33 6.07
CA ALA A 209 -10.58 5.43 7.10
C ALA A 209 -11.54 4.25 7.29
N GLY A 210 -10.95 3.07 7.50
CA GLY A 210 -11.69 1.82 7.64
C GLY A 210 -10.85 0.72 8.28
N PHE A 211 -11.37 -0.50 8.22
CA PHE A 211 -10.62 -1.73 8.49
C PHE A 211 -10.43 -2.51 7.19
N VAL A 212 -9.30 -3.20 7.08
CA VAL A 212 -8.93 -4.05 5.94
C VAL A 212 -8.23 -5.31 6.44
N TYR A 213 -8.34 -6.41 5.68
CA TYR A 213 -7.58 -7.63 5.92
C TYR A 213 -6.34 -7.67 5.01
N SER A 214 -5.15 -7.71 5.61
CA SER A 214 -3.88 -7.71 4.87
C SER A 214 -3.54 -9.03 4.17
N GLY A 215 -4.37 -10.06 4.33
CA GLY A 215 -4.00 -11.46 4.05
C GLY A 215 -3.43 -12.19 5.27
N GLU A 216 -3.04 -11.47 6.34
CA GLU A 216 -2.59 -12.04 7.60
C GLU A 216 -3.51 -11.67 8.76
N SER A 217 -3.88 -10.39 8.88
CA SER A 217 -4.67 -9.86 9.99
C SER A 217 -5.59 -8.71 9.55
N TRP A 218 -6.62 -8.45 10.36
CA TRP A 218 -7.46 -7.27 10.23
C TRP A 218 -6.84 -6.10 10.98
N GLY A 219 -6.82 -4.92 10.37
CA GLY A 219 -6.26 -3.71 11.00
C GLY A 219 -6.82 -2.41 10.43
N PRO A 220 -6.61 -1.28 11.13
CA PRO A 220 -6.97 0.05 10.62
C PRO A 220 -6.23 0.35 9.32
N HIS A 221 -6.94 0.95 8.38
CA HIS A 221 -6.43 1.24 7.05
C HIS A 221 -7.00 2.54 6.48
N ALA A 222 -6.32 3.09 5.47
CA ALA A 222 -6.69 4.34 4.83
C ALA A 222 -6.54 4.27 3.31
N TRP A 223 -7.54 4.80 2.62
CA TRP A 223 -7.61 4.88 1.16
C TRP A 223 -8.28 6.18 0.71
N VAL A 224 -8.55 6.32 -0.58
CA VAL A 224 -9.14 7.51 -1.19
C VAL A 224 -10.45 7.17 -1.89
N GLU A 225 -11.44 8.04 -1.83
CA GLU A 225 -12.57 8.06 -2.75
C GLU A 225 -12.52 9.34 -3.59
N ALA A 226 -12.66 9.24 -4.90
CA ALA A 226 -12.61 10.36 -5.83
C ALA A 226 -13.91 10.49 -6.64
N VAL A 227 -14.31 11.71 -6.96
CA VAL A 227 -15.50 11.97 -7.79
C VAL A 227 -15.14 11.77 -9.26
N VAL A 228 -15.70 10.71 -9.86
CA VAL A 228 -15.50 10.36 -11.26
C VAL A 228 -16.86 10.10 -11.89
N GLY A 229 -17.17 10.78 -13.00
CA GLY A 229 -18.49 10.65 -13.65
C GLY A 229 -19.66 11.04 -12.74
N GLY A 230 -19.43 11.93 -11.77
CA GLY A 230 -20.42 12.35 -10.77
C GLY A 230 -20.67 11.37 -9.63
N LYS A 231 -19.77 10.39 -9.41
CA LYS A 231 -19.89 9.39 -8.34
C LYS A 231 -18.61 9.24 -7.54
N TRP A 232 -18.71 8.93 -6.26
CA TRP A 232 -17.57 8.54 -5.43
C TRP A 232 -17.11 7.14 -5.80
N VAL A 233 -15.87 7.05 -6.29
CA VAL A 233 -15.21 5.82 -6.71
C VAL A 233 -13.99 5.61 -5.81
N PRO A 234 -13.80 4.41 -5.21
CA PRO A 234 -12.67 4.15 -4.32
C PRO A 234 -11.38 3.80 -5.08
N PHE A 235 -10.25 4.17 -4.47
CA PHE A 235 -8.88 3.95 -4.94
C PHE A 235 -8.00 3.65 -3.71
N ASP A 236 -7.37 2.47 -3.70
CA ASP A 236 -6.39 2.07 -2.70
C ASP A 236 -4.99 1.99 -3.32
N PRO A 237 -4.16 3.05 -3.19
CA PRO A 237 -2.78 3.04 -3.65
C PRO A 237 -1.85 2.17 -2.79
N THR A 238 -2.26 1.70 -1.61
CA THR A 238 -1.45 0.78 -0.80
C THR A 238 -1.52 -0.63 -1.39
N PHE A 239 -2.73 -1.08 -1.75
CA PHE A 239 -3.00 -2.44 -2.26
C PHE A 239 -3.13 -2.51 -3.80
N ASN A 240 -2.93 -1.39 -4.49
CA ASN A 240 -3.04 -1.28 -5.95
C ASN A 240 -4.43 -1.71 -6.47
N GLU A 241 -5.48 -1.24 -5.80
CA GLU A 241 -6.89 -1.51 -6.13
C GLU A 241 -7.63 -0.21 -6.48
N ALA A 242 -8.58 -0.26 -7.41
CA ALA A 242 -9.38 0.91 -7.80
C ALA A 242 -10.72 0.53 -8.43
N GLY A 243 -11.68 1.45 -8.42
CA GLY A 243 -13.00 1.25 -9.02
C GLY A 243 -13.94 0.46 -8.12
N VAL A 244 -13.53 -0.75 -7.75
CA VAL A 244 -14.18 -1.63 -6.77
C VAL A 244 -13.08 -2.19 -5.88
N LEU A 245 -13.19 -1.96 -4.57
CA LEU A 245 -12.32 -2.58 -3.57
C LEU A 245 -12.93 -3.92 -3.13
N ASP A 246 -12.10 -4.85 -2.68
CA ASP A 246 -12.60 -6.14 -2.19
C ASP A 246 -13.42 -6.02 -0.89
N ALA A 247 -14.12 -7.09 -0.53
CA ALA A 247 -15.02 -7.11 0.62
C ALA A 247 -14.34 -6.91 1.98
N THR A 248 -13.01 -6.84 2.04
CA THR A 248 -12.29 -6.53 3.29
C THR A 248 -12.32 -5.06 3.64
N HIS A 249 -12.58 -4.19 2.68
CA HIS A 249 -12.56 -2.75 2.87
C HIS A 249 -13.85 -2.31 3.56
N VAL A 250 -13.82 -2.25 4.89
CA VAL A 250 -14.96 -1.88 5.75
C VAL A 250 -14.79 -0.43 6.21
N LYS A 251 -15.57 0.48 5.63
CA LYS A 251 -15.48 1.92 5.86
C LYS A 251 -16.09 2.33 7.21
N PHE A 252 -15.46 3.26 7.94
CA PHE A 252 -16.08 3.90 9.11
C PHE A 252 -16.02 5.43 9.10
N ALA A 253 -15.08 6.06 8.40
CA ALA A 253 -14.99 7.53 8.34
C ALA A 253 -14.45 8.07 7.01
N GLN A 254 -14.72 9.35 6.75
CA GLN A 254 -14.22 10.13 5.62
C GLN A 254 -13.97 11.60 5.99
N GLY A 255 -13.06 12.28 5.28
CA GLY A 255 -12.68 13.68 5.53
C GLY A 255 -11.85 14.25 4.38
N ARG A 256 -11.30 15.47 4.51
CA ARG A 256 -10.31 15.96 3.52
C ARG A 256 -8.97 15.25 3.70
N ASP A 257 -8.59 14.95 4.93
CA ASP A 257 -7.37 14.23 5.29
C ASP A 257 -7.54 13.47 6.62
N GLN A 258 -6.46 12.87 7.12
CA GLN A 258 -6.46 12.11 8.37
C GLN A 258 -6.87 12.95 9.60
N GLY A 259 -6.70 14.28 9.59
CA GLY A 259 -7.08 15.16 10.70
C GLY A 259 -8.60 15.21 10.91
N ASP A 260 -9.35 15.24 9.82
CA ASP A 260 -10.82 15.25 9.82
C ASP A 260 -11.44 13.93 10.31
N VAL A 261 -10.68 12.81 10.30
CA VAL A 261 -11.16 11.46 10.67
C VAL A 261 -10.60 10.95 12.00
N THR A 262 -10.51 11.81 13.01
CA THR A 262 -9.98 11.46 14.34
C THR A 262 -10.80 10.33 14.99
N GLU A 263 -10.14 9.16 15.17
CA GLU A 263 -10.77 7.87 15.55
C GLU A 263 -11.71 7.97 16.77
N GLU A 264 -11.21 8.49 17.89
CA GLU A 264 -11.87 8.41 19.20
C GLU A 264 -11.74 9.73 19.98
N ILE A 265 -12.81 10.12 20.68
CA ILE A 265 -12.80 11.22 21.66
C ILE A 265 -13.10 10.62 23.02
N THR A 266 -12.21 10.87 23.99
CA THR A 266 -12.27 10.29 25.34
C THR A 266 -12.22 11.39 26.38
N GLU A 267 -13.17 11.40 27.32
CA GLU A 267 -13.18 12.35 28.44
C GLU A 267 -13.15 11.59 29.76
N GLY A 268 -12.08 11.78 30.52
CA GLY A 268 -11.83 11.11 31.80
C GLY A 268 -11.48 9.62 31.71
N LEU A 269 -11.23 9.08 30.51
CA LEU A 269 -10.94 7.65 30.28
C LEU A 269 -9.55 7.44 29.66
N ALA A 270 -8.81 6.47 30.19
CA ALA A 270 -7.74 5.80 29.46
C ALA A 270 -8.37 4.68 28.62
N ILE A 271 -7.89 4.50 27.39
CA ILE A 271 -8.40 3.49 26.46
C ILE A 271 -7.24 2.69 25.91
N SER A 272 -7.39 1.37 25.85
CA SER A 272 -6.60 0.54 24.95
C SER A 272 -7.39 0.32 23.66
N LYS A 273 -6.72 0.54 22.51
CA LYS A 273 -7.35 0.49 21.18
C LYS A 273 -8.09 -0.84 20.95
N PRO A 274 -9.20 -0.83 20.21
CA PRO A 274 -10.07 -1.98 20.14
C PRO A 274 -9.39 -3.19 19.50
N ALA A 275 -9.59 -4.35 20.10
CA ALA A 275 -9.27 -5.62 19.47
C ALA A 275 -10.35 -5.93 18.42
N VAL A 276 -9.98 -5.95 17.14
CA VAL A 276 -10.88 -6.30 16.04
C VAL A 276 -10.91 -7.82 15.88
N GLN A 277 -12.07 -8.43 16.12
CA GLN A 277 -12.31 -9.84 15.88
C GLN A 277 -13.28 -9.98 14.70
N VAL A 278 -12.85 -10.54 13.57
CA VAL A 278 -13.73 -10.70 12.41
C VAL A 278 -14.10 -12.17 12.21
N THR A 279 -15.40 -12.43 12.10
CA THR A 279 -15.96 -13.72 11.70
C THR A 279 -16.56 -13.59 10.30
N VAL A 280 -16.31 -14.60 9.46
CA VAL A 280 -16.84 -14.67 8.10
C VAL A 280 -18.05 -15.60 8.12
N ASN A 281 -19.23 -15.07 7.85
CA ASN A 281 -20.47 -15.83 7.98
C ASN A 281 -20.86 -16.54 6.69
N GLU A 282 -20.73 -15.84 5.56
CA GLU A 282 -21.13 -16.33 4.25
C GLU A 282 -20.26 -15.72 3.15
N VAL A 283 -19.89 -16.55 2.17
CA VAL A 283 -19.17 -16.18 0.95
C VAL A 283 -20.01 -16.59 -0.24
N GLY A 284 -20.54 -15.59 -0.97
CA GLY A 284 -21.31 -15.79 -2.20
C GLY A 284 -20.42 -15.84 -3.45
N ALA A 285 -20.91 -16.49 -4.50
CA ALA A 285 -20.33 -16.39 -5.83
C ALA A 285 -20.88 -15.15 -6.56
N PHE A 286 -20.05 -14.49 -7.38
CA PHE A 286 -20.45 -13.31 -8.16
C PHE A 286 -19.95 -13.37 -9.60
N SER A 287 -20.54 -12.53 -10.45
CA SER A 287 -20.08 -12.33 -11.82
C SER A 287 -19.17 -11.12 -11.89
N LEU A 288 -17.88 -11.36 -12.13
CA LEU A 288 -16.94 -10.27 -12.43
C LEU A 288 -17.41 -9.51 -13.68
N PRO A 289 -17.37 -8.16 -13.65
CA PRO A 289 -17.84 -7.33 -14.74
C PRO A 289 -16.80 -7.21 -15.87
N PHE A 290 -15.73 -8.02 -15.81
CA PHE A 290 -14.74 -8.28 -16.86
C PHE A 290 -14.53 -9.79 -17.04
N LYS A 291 -13.67 -10.18 -17.97
CA LYS A 291 -13.20 -11.55 -18.19
C LYS A 291 -11.69 -11.54 -18.40
N LEU A 292 -10.98 -12.44 -17.71
CA LEU A 292 -9.59 -12.77 -18.01
C LEU A 292 -9.52 -13.65 -19.26
N GLY A 293 -8.58 -13.35 -20.15
CA GLY A 293 -8.22 -14.17 -21.31
C GLY A 293 -7.35 -15.36 -20.93
N ALA A 294 -6.68 -15.95 -21.91
CA ALA A 294 -5.56 -16.84 -21.64
C ALA A 294 -4.34 -16.02 -21.19
N LEU A 295 -3.55 -16.56 -20.25
CA LEU A 295 -2.23 -16.06 -19.93
C LEU A 295 -1.27 -16.55 -21.02
N GLU A 296 -0.75 -15.63 -21.83
CA GLU A 296 0.13 -15.89 -22.95
C GLU A 296 1.59 -15.82 -22.48
N ALA A 297 2.35 -16.90 -22.74
CA ALA A 297 3.76 -17.02 -22.41
C ALA A 297 4.47 -17.93 -23.45
N PRO A 298 5.81 -17.91 -23.56
CA PRO A 298 6.53 -18.83 -24.42
C PRO A 298 6.30 -20.30 -24.03
N GLN A 299 6.20 -21.20 -25.01
CA GLN A 299 6.04 -22.65 -24.73
C GLN A 299 7.28 -23.26 -24.07
N SER A 300 8.47 -22.76 -24.42
CA SER A 300 9.75 -23.26 -23.88
C SER A 300 10.76 -22.13 -23.74
N VAL A 301 11.58 -22.19 -22.70
CA VAL A 301 12.50 -21.12 -22.29
C VAL A 301 13.88 -21.68 -21.91
N GLY A 302 14.93 -20.94 -22.27
CA GLY A 302 16.32 -21.27 -21.96
C GLY A 302 16.74 -20.89 -20.53
N ALA A 303 17.93 -21.34 -20.13
CA ALA A 303 18.49 -21.03 -18.81
C ALA A 303 18.84 -19.54 -18.69
N GLY A 304 18.32 -18.85 -17.66
CA GLY A 304 18.60 -17.43 -17.41
C GLY A 304 17.86 -16.46 -18.34
N SER A 305 16.79 -16.87 -19.02
CA SER A 305 16.06 -15.99 -19.95
C SER A 305 15.14 -15.00 -19.24
N LEU A 306 14.98 -13.81 -19.81
CA LEU A 306 13.93 -12.85 -19.51
C LEU A 306 12.85 -12.95 -20.58
N GLU A 307 11.63 -13.31 -20.21
CA GLU A 307 10.52 -13.51 -21.13
C GLU A 307 9.31 -12.66 -20.72
N ALA A 308 8.58 -12.16 -21.71
CA ALA A 308 7.33 -11.48 -21.47
C ALA A 308 6.19 -12.50 -21.28
N MET A 309 5.34 -12.26 -20.28
CA MET A 309 4.02 -12.86 -20.15
C MET A 309 2.98 -11.76 -20.30
N SER A 310 1.88 -12.05 -21.00
CA SER A 310 0.77 -11.11 -21.12
C SER A 310 -0.57 -11.75 -20.82
N LEU A 311 -1.45 -11.01 -20.15
CA LEU A 311 -2.83 -11.41 -19.92
C LEU A 311 -3.74 -10.35 -20.53
N SER A 312 -4.54 -10.75 -21.51
CA SER A 312 -5.58 -9.87 -22.03
C SER A 312 -6.84 -9.91 -21.15
N VAL A 313 -7.43 -8.74 -20.89
CA VAL A 313 -8.63 -8.58 -20.06
C VAL A 313 -9.68 -7.78 -20.82
N GLU A 314 -10.93 -8.27 -20.79
CA GLU A 314 -12.05 -7.75 -21.55
C GLU A 314 -13.18 -7.29 -20.61
N SER A 315 -13.57 -6.02 -20.67
CA SER A 315 -14.70 -5.49 -19.91
C SER A 315 -16.04 -5.95 -20.48
N LYS A 316 -16.92 -6.43 -19.61
CA LYS A 316 -18.33 -6.74 -19.91
C LYS A 316 -19.27 -5.58 -19.57
N SER A 317 -18.76 -4.47 -19.04
CA SER A 317 -19.56 -3.34 -18.56
C SER A 317 -19.65 -2.23 -19.61
N ASP A 318 -20.75 -1.48 -19.55
CA ASP A 318 -20.92 -0.21 -20.26
C ASP A 318 -20.35 0.99 -19.49
N ALA A 319 -19.75 0.73 -18.32
CA ALA A 319 -18.97 1.69 -17.54
C ALA A 319 -17.47 1.32 -17.54
N GLU A 320 -16.64 2.32 -17.22
CA GLU A 320 -15.20 2.18 -17.00
C GLU A 320 -14.90 1.29 -15.78
N GLN A 321 -13.75 0.64 -15.80
CA GLN A 321 -13.27 -0.23 -14.71
C GLN A 321 -11.77 -0.08 -14.51
N ALA A 322 -11.31 -0.40 -13.32
CA ALA A 322 -9.93 -0.79 -13.08
C ALA A 322 -9.92 -2.25 -12.62
N VAL A 323 -8.87 -2.99 -12.98
CA VAL A 323 -8.72 -4.39 -12.62
C VAL A 323 -7.34 -4.58 -12.04
N SER A 324 -7.27 -4.83 -10.73
CA SER A 324 -6.05 -5.29 -10.07
C SER A 324 -5.78 -6.74 -10.47
N LEU A 325 -4.59 -7.00 -10.99
CA LEU A 325 -4.12 -8.29 -11.49
C LEU A 325 -2.82 -8.63 -10.77
N SER A 326 -2.75 -9.82 -10.16
CA SER A 326 -1.60 -10.23 -9.34
C SER A 326 -1.01 -11.54 -9.88
N LEU A 327 0.23 -11.52 -10.36
CA LEU A 327 0.94 -12.70 -10.87
C LEU A 327 1.49 -13.54 -9.70
N ASN A 328 0.62 -14.38 -9.15
CA ASN A 328 0.96 -15.27 -8.05
C ASN A 328 1.63 -16.56 -8.55
N ASP A 329 2.25 -17.28 -7.61
CA ASP A 329 2.79 -18.63 -7.80
C ASP A 329 3.99 -18.76 -8.78
N ALA A 330 4.78 -17.70 -9.00
CA ALA A 330 6.10 -17.84 -9.63
C ALA A 330 6.92 -18.91 -8.86
N PRO A 331 7.36 -20.01 -9.51
CA PRO A 331 7.95 -21.15 -8.79
C PRO A 331 9.19 -20.75 -8.00
N SER A 332 9.12 -20.81 -6.67
CA SER A 332 10.17 -20.28 -5.77
C SER A 332 11.02 -21.35 -5.09
N ARG A 333 10.67 -22.64 -5.27
CA ARG A 333 11.39 -23.79 -4.68
C ARG A 333 11.50 -24.96 -5.67
N PRO A 334 12.63 -25.71 -5.68
CA PRO A 334 13.84 -25.46 -4.90
C PRO A 334 14.56 -24.18 -5.38
N THR A 335 15.34 -23.55 -4.50
CA THR A 335 15.82 -22.16 -4.71
C THR A 335 16.66 -21.99 -5.98
N GLU A 336 17.39 -23.02 -6.40
CA GLU A 336 18.15 -23.05 -7.64
C GLU A 336 17.29 -23.04 -8.92
N LEU A 337 16.02 -23.44 -8.80
CA LEU A 337 15.01 -23.38 -9.87
C LEU A 337 14.00 -22.24 -9.65
N ALA A 338 14.31 -21.28 -8.76
CA ALA A 338 13.45 -20.14 -8.52
C ALA A 338 13.31 -19.29 -9.79
N VAL A 339 12.07 -19.02 -10.18
CA VAL A 339 11.68 -18.02 -11.17
C VAL A 339 11.43 -16.70 -10.44
N ALA A 340 11.89 -15.59 -11.00
CA ALA A 340 11.67 -14.25 -10.45
C ALA A 340 10.85 -13.39 -11.42
N ILE A 341 10.02 -12.51 -10.88
CA ILE A 341 9.35 -11.46 -11.66
C ILE A 341 10.28 -10.24 -11.66
N ALA A 342 10.52 -9.66 -12.84
CA ALA A 342 11.37 -8.49 -13.02
C ALA A 342 10.50 -7.23 -12.96
N GLY A 343 10.63 -6.50 -11.85
CA GLY A 343 9.72 -5.41 -11.47
C GLY A 343 8.57 -5.93 -10.60
N ASP A 344 7.52 -5.14 -10.49
CA ASP A 344 6.37 -5.46 -9.64
C ASP A 344 5.54 -6.62 -10.24
N ASP A 345 4.88 -7.40 -9.39
CA ASP A 345 4.02 -8.55 -9.71
C ASP A 345 2.53 -8.18 -9.83
N ASP A 346 2.11 -7.09 -9.18
CA ASP A 346 0.78 -6.50 -9.31
C ASP A 346 0.68 -5.49 -10.47
N ARG A 347 -0.49 -5.38 -11.10
CA ARG A 347 -0.83 -4.44 -12.19
C ARG A 347 -2.22 -3.87 -11.98
N LEU A 348 -2.41 -2.56 -12.16
CA LEU A 348 -3.73 -1.94 -12.06
C LEU A 348 -4.23 -1.48 -13.43
N LEU A 349 -4.95 -2.36 -14.12
CA LEU A 349 -5.32 -2.17 -15.51
C LEU A 349 -6.61 -1.35 -15.66
N TYR A 350 -6.52 -0.12 -16.16
CA TYR A 350 -7.69 0.62 -16.65
C TYR A 350 -8.33 -0.10 -17.85
N LEU A 351 -9.64 -0.33 -17.79
CA LEU A 351 -10.45 -0.87 -18.88
C LEU A 351 -11.54 0.13 -19.30
N PRO A 352 -11.56 0.58 -20.57
CA PRO A 352 -12.67 1.37 -21.09
C PRO A 352 -13.96 0.53 -21.23
N PRO A 353 -15.13 1.17 -21.39
CA PRO A 353 -16.42 0.48 -21.53
C PRO A 353 -16.42 -0.49 -22.72
N ARG A 354 -16.86 -1.74 -22.50
CA ARG A 354 -16.80 -2.85 -23.47
C ARG A 354 -15.43 -3.07 -24.12
N GLY A 355 -14.38 -2.56 -23.49
CA GLY A 355 -13.04 -2.50 -24.04
C GLY A 355 -12.19 -3.71 -23.69
N LYS A 356 -11.05 -3.81 -24.38
CA LYS A 356 -10.01 -4.79 -24.11
C LYS A 356 -8.67 -4.09 -23.91
N ARG A 357 -7.86 -4.62 -22.99
CA ARG A 357 -6.45 -4.26 -22.75
C ARG A 357 -5.66 -5.53 -22.44
N SER A 358 -4.35 -5.39 -22.30
CA SER A 358 -3.47 -6.43 -21.77
C SER A 358 -2.63 -5.85 -20.64
N ALA A 359 -2.35 -6.67 -19.63
CA ALA A 359 -1.29 -6.45 -18.68
C ALA A 359 -0.09 -7.32 -19.05
N GLU A 360 1.12 -6.85 -18.74
CA GLU A 360 2.38 -7.51 -19.10
C GLU A 360 3.33 -7.61 -17.90
N TRP A 361 4.05 -8.71 -17.83
CA TRP A 361 5.08 -9.00 -16.83
C TRP A 361 6.35 -9.50 -17.51
N SER A 362 7.50 -9.09 -17.01
CA SER A 362 8.79 -9.66 -17.38
C SER A 362 9.15 -10.73 -16.37
N VAL A 363 9.43 -11.95 -16.82
CA VAL A 363 9.66 -13.12 -15.96
C VAL A 363 11.01 -13.74 -16.28
N ALA A 364 11.83 -13.91 -15.25
CA ALA A 364 13.21 -14.38 -15.35
C ALA A 364 13.34 -15.82 -14.88
N PHE A 365 13.77 -16.70 -15.79
CA PHE A 365 13.89 -18.13 -15.55
C PHE A 365 15.26 -18.52 -14.97
N PRO A 366 15.35 -19.59 -14.16
CA PRO A 366 16.56 -19.96 -13.47
C PRO A 366 17.70 -20.34 -14.42
N VAL A 367 18.94 -20.06 -14.00
CA VAL A 367 20.17 -20.46 -14.72
C VAL A 367 20.55 -21.93 -14.50
N ALA A 368 19.96 -22.61 -13.52
CA ALA A 368 20.38 -23.94 -13.07
C ALA A 368 19.73 -25.12 -13.81
N LEU A 369 19.10 -24.88 -14.97
CA LEU A 369 18.51 -25.94 -15.79
C LEU A 369 19.58 -26.97 -16.21
N GLN A 370 19.25 -28.25 -16.11
CA GLN A 370 20.17 -29.35 -16.45
C GLN A 370 19.94 -29.88 -17.87
N GLU A 371 21.02 -30.41 -18.46
CA GLU A 371 21.00 -31.00 -19.80
C GLU A 371 20.12 -32.27 -19.83
N GLY A 372 19.24 -32.39 -20.82
CA GLY A 372 18.34 -33.54 -20.95
C GLY A 372 17.15 -33.59 -19.98
N PHE A 373 16.93 -32.56 -19.16
CA PHE A 373 15.75 -32.41 -18.31
C PHE A 373 14.77 -31.38 -18.91
N ILE A 374 13.47 -31.60 -18.68
CA ILE A 374 12.40 -30.64 -18.94
C ILE A 374 11.79 -30.27 -17.59
N TYR A 375 11.69 -28.97 -17.32
CA TYR A 375 11.12 -28.42 -16.09
C TYR A 375 9.81 -27.72 -16.42
N ASN A 376 8.73 -28.06 -15.74
CA ASN A 376 7.43 -27.42 -15.94
C ASN A 376 7.24 -26.31 -14.90
N PHE A 377 7.24 -25.06 -15.35
CA PHE A 377 6.95 -23.90 -14.51
C PHE A 377 5.49 -23.48 -14.71
N SER A 378 4.69 -23.55 -13.65
CA SER A 378 3.30 -23.07 -13.65
C SER A 378 3.23 -21.63 -13.17
N PHE A 379 2.35 -20.82 -13.76
CA PHE A 379 2.10 -19.43 -13.39
C PHE A 379 0.60 -19.18 -13.32
N THR A 380 0.16 -18.32 -12.40
CA THR A 380 -1.25 -17.96 -12.23
C THR A 380 -1.41 -16.46 -12.00
N VAL A 381 -2.11 -15.77 -12.89
CA VAL A 381 -2.62 -14.43 -12.59
C VAL A 381 -3.95 -14.56 -11.86
N ASN A 382 -4.10 -13.87 -10.74
CA ASN A 382 -5.35 -13.77 -9.98
C ASN A 382 -5.96 -12.36 -10.10
N SER A 383 -7.29 -12.29 -10.05
CA SER A 383 -8.04 -11.04 -9.87
C SER A 383 -9.43 -11.34 -9.31
N MET A 384 -9.67 -10.93 -8.05
CA MET A 384 -10.95 -11.09 -7.36
C MET A 384 -11.58 -12.49 -7.54
N GLY A 385 -10.75 -13.54 -7.46
CA GLY A 385 -11.15 -14.94 -7.52
C GLY A 385 -11.14 -15.57 -8.92
N ALA A 386 -11.15 -14.76 -9.98
CA ALA A 386 -10.81 -15.27 -11.30
C ALA A 386 -9.31 -15.55 -11.39
N ASN A 387 -8.97 -16.61 -12.11
CA ASN A 387 -7.60 -16.99 -12.40
C ASN A 387 -7.40 -17.27 -13.89
N ALA A 388 -6.18 -17.05 -14.35
CA ALA A 388 -5.68 -17.47 -15.65
C ALA A 388 -4.29 -18.05 -15.45
N SER A 389 -4.08 -19.31 -15.86
CA SER A 389 -2.83 -20.03 -15.62
C SER A 389 -2.21 -20.55 -16.91
N VAL A 390 -0.88 -20.70 -16.92
CA VAL A 390 -0.10 -21.25 -18.03
C VAL A 390 1.03 -22.12 -17.49
N GLU A 391 1.47 -23.11 -18.29
CA GLU A 391 2.67 -23.92 -18.02
C GLU A 391 3.73 -23.60 -19.08
N VAL A 392 4.97 -23.38 -18.65
CA VAL A 392 6.14 -23.05 -19.49
C VAL A 392 7.24 -24.10 -19.28
N GLN A 393 7.83 -24.61 -20.36
CA GLN A 393 8.89 -25.62 -20.28
C GLN A 393 10.29 -25.01 -20.22
N GLY A 394 10.91 -25.03 -19.05
CA GLY A 394 12.34 -24.77 -18.89
C GLY A 394 13.18 -25.89 -19.48
N ARG A 395 14.11 -25.55 -20.38
CA ARG A 395 15.08 -26.49 -20.96
C ARG A 395 16.44 -25.84 -21.13
N LYS A 396 17.52 -26.59 -20.86
CA LYS A 396 18.89 -26.08 -21.04
C LYS A 396 19.27 -25.85 -22.51
N ASP A 397 18.70 -26.63 -23.42
CA ASP A 397 18.96 -26.57 -24.87
C ASP A 397 18.03 -25.61 -25.63
N ALA A 398 17.10 -24.94 -24.94
CA ALA A 398 16.29 -23.87 -25.51
C ALA A 398 17.04 -22.53 -25.58
N ALA A 399 16.61 -21.65 -26.48
CA ALA A 399 17.16 -20.30 -26.59
C ALA A 399 16.88 -19.49 -25.32
N ALA A 400 17.87 -18.70 -24.87
CA ALA A 400 17.76 -17.84 -23.71
C ALA A 400 17.96 -16.36 -24.07
N ASN A 401 16.97 -15.53 -23.78
CA ASN A 401 17.07 -14.07 -23.87
C ASN A 401 17.66 -13.51 -22.56
N VAL A 402 18.98 -13.54 -22.37
CA VAL A 402 19.61 -13.03 -21.14
C VAL A 402 19.74 -11.51 -21.19
N VAL A 403 19.21 -10.81 -20.18
CA VAL A 403 19.20 -9.34 -20.11
C VAL A 403 19.82 -8.87 -18.80
N GLU A 404 20.78 -7.94 -18.85
CA GLU A 404 21.17 -7.14 -17.69
C GLU A 404 20.45 -5.79 -17.74
N SER A 405 19.75 -5.41 -16.67
CA SER A 405 19.16 -4.07 -16.58
C SER A 405 19.06 -3.63 -15.11
N VAL A 406 19.76 -2.56 -14.76
CA VAL A 406 19.59 -1.89 -13.45
C VAL A 406 19.18 -0.46 -13.69
N SER A 407 18.11 -0.05 -13.03
CA SER A 407 17.54 1.30 -13.13
C SER A 407 17.53 1.99 -11.77
N ILE A 408 17.50 3.32 -11.80
CA ILE A 408 17.24 4.17 -10.63
C ILE A 408 15.73 4.39 -10.60
N LYS A 409 15.03 3.87 -9.59
CA LYS A 409 13.58 4.02 -9.45
C LYS A 409 13.20 5.24 -8.64
N SER A 410 13.95 5.54 -7.58
CA SER A 410 13.74 6.71 -6.74
C SER A 410 15.08 7.38 -6.43
N LEU A 411 15.02 8.70 -6.22
CA LEU A 411 16.11 9.47 -5.64
C LEU A 411 15.51 10.49 -4.67
N ALA A 412 15.77 10.28 -3.38
CA ALA A 412 15.29 11.13 -2.29
C ALA A 412 16.46 11.81 -1.58
N SER A 413 16.21 12.99 -1.01
CA SER A 413 17.19 13.71 -0.20
C SER A 413 16.58 14.14 1.13
N ARG A 414 17.31 13.88 2.21
CA ARG A 414 16.82 14.12 3.57
C ARG A 414 17.84 14.88 4.40
N LEU A 415 17.37 15.90 5.11
CA LEU A 415 18.18 16.76 5.98
C LEU A 415 18.00 16.33 7.43
N GLU A 416 19.09 15.89 8.07
CA GLU A 416 19.10 15.52 9.49
C GLU A 416 20.26 16.22 10.20
N GLY A 417 19.93 17.20 11.04
CA GLY A 417 20.90 18.00 11.78
C GLY A 417 21.82 18.80 10.86
N ASN A 418 23.07 18.36 10.70
CA ASN A 418 24.07 18.97 9.82
C ASN A 418 24.55 17.97 8.74
N ALA A 419 23.69 17.03 8.35
CA ALA A 419 23.93 16.08 7.27
C ALA A 419 22.80 16.12 6.23
N LEU A 420 23.19 15.90 4.98
CA LEU A 420 22.31 15.68 3.84
C LEU A 420 22.52 14.24 3.35
N THR A 421 21.49 13.41 3.50
CA THR A 421 21.49 12.03 3.03
C THR A 421 20.79 11.95 1.69
N ILE A 422 21.52 11.52 0.65
CA ILE A 422 20.94 11.13 -0.64
C ILE A 422 20.65 9.63 -0.58
N THR A 423 19.41 9.23 -0.87
CA THR A 423 19.00 7.83 -0.97
C THR A 423 18.59 7.54 -2.42
N ALA A 424 19.24 6.56 -3.04
CA ALA A 424 18.88 6.07 -4.37
C ALA A 424 18.30 4.66 -4.26
N ASP A 425 17.07 4.47 -4.72
CA ASP A 425 16.48 3.14 -4.83
C ASP A 425 16.75 2.57 -6.22
N LEU A 426 17.48 1.46 -6.26
CA LEU A 426 17.83 0.77 -7.48
C LEU A 426 16.99 -0.48 -7.66
N GLU A 427 16.62 -0.80 -8.89
CA GLU A 427 15.89 -2.02 -9.24
C GLU A 427 16.60 -2.78 -10.37
N ASN A 428 16.71 -4.09 -10.23
CA ASN A 428 17.19 -4.99 -11.28
C ASN A 428 16.01 -5.62 -12.02
N SER A 429 15.79 -5.18 -13.27
CA SER A 429 14.77 -5.71 -14.18
C SER A 429 15.35 -6.64 -15.25
N GLY A 430 16.63 -7.03 -15.14
CA GLY A 430 17.25 -8.08 -15.95
C GLY A 430 16.93 -9.50 -15.47
N SER A 431 17.41 -10.54 -16.18
CA SER A 431 17.21 -11.95 -15.82
C SER A 431 18.32 -12.56 -14.97
N THR A 432 19.37 -11.81 -14.63
CA THR A 432 20.48 -12.27 -13.78
C THR A 432 20.70 -11.34 -12.59
N GLN A 433 21.28 -11.85 -11.50
CA GLN A 433 21.71 -11.00 -10.39
C GLN A 433 22.75 -9.98 -10.89
N ALA A 434 22.49 -8.70 -10.63
CA ALA A 434 23.35 -7.61 -11.04
C ALA A 434 24.22 -7.12 -9.88
N GLY A 435 25.52 -6.95 -10.15
CA GLY A 435 26.42 -6.16 -9.33
C GLY A 435 26.47 -4.73 -9.86
N ALA A 436 26.13 -3.76 -9.02
CA ALA A 436 26.14 -2.35 -9.37
C ALA A 436 27.16 -1.57 -8.52
N LEU A 437 28.03 -0.81 -9.17
CA LEU A 437 28.80 0.25 -8.54
C LEU A 437 28.01 1.55 -8.66
N VAL A 438 27.62 2.09 -7.52
CA VAL A 438 26.77 3.28 -7.40
C VAL A 438 27.64 4.42 -6.92
N SER A 439 27.85 5.40 -7.78
CA SER A 439 28.53 6.65 -7.45
C SER A 439 27.47 7.73 -7.24
N CYS A 440 27.51 8.43 -6.12
CA CYS A 440 26.82 9.68 -5.95
C CYS A 440 27.87 10.77 -5.92
N THR A 441 27.66 11.83 -6.70
CA THR A 441 28.50 13.01 -6.74
C THR A 441 27.65 14.18 -6.28
N LEU A 442 28.02 14.91 -5.23
CA LEU A 442 27.26 16.05 -4.70
C LEU A 442 28.16 17.27 -4.49
N ASP A 443 27.89 18.36 -5.21
CA ASP A 443 28.83 19.47 -5.42
C ASP A 443 30.25 18.99 -5.79
N GLY A 444 30.34 17.78 -6.34
CA GLY A 444 31.56 17.10 -6.70
C GLY A 444 32.33 16.39 -5.58
N ASP A 445 31.78 16.25 -4.36
CA ASP A 445 32.21 15.17 -3.46
C ASP A 445 31.62 13.85 -4.00
N GLU A 446 32.46 12.95 -4.50
CA GLU A 446 32.03 11.64 -5.00
C GLU A 446 32.14 10.58 -3.89
N LYS A 447 31.04 9.85 -3.68
CA LYS A 447 30.97 8.68 -2.79
C LYS A 447 30.47 7.48 -3.56
N GLN A 448 31.11 6.35 -3.34
CA GLN A 448 30.80 5.10 -4.03
C GLN A 448 30.32 4.03 -3.05
N SER A 449 29.39 3.20 -3.51
CA SER A 449 28.93 1.99 -2.83
C SER A 449 28.72 0.88 -3.84
N SER A 450 29.06 -0.36 -3.48
CA SER A 450 28.83 -1.53 -4.33
C SER A 450 27.67 -2.34 -3.74
N VAL A 451 26.69 -2.69 -4.58
CA VAL A 451 25.48 -3.40 -4.16
C VAL A 451 25.21 -4.58 -5.07
N GLN A 452 24.66 -5.66 -4.49
CA GLN A 452 24.19 -6.83 -5.21
C GLN A 452 22.66 -6.83 -5.21
N ILE A 453 22.08 -6.89 -6.41
CA ILE A 453 20.64 -6.79 -6.64
C ILE A 453 20.19 -8.08 -7.34
N GLY A 454 19.47 -8.94 -6.63
CA GLY A 454 18.81 -10.10 -7.23
C GLY A 454 17.77 -9.67 -8.27
N VAL A 455 17.36 -10.59 -9.15
CA VAL A 455 16.34 -10.30 -10.16
C VAL A 455 15.03 -9.88 -9.50
N GLY A 456 14.38 -8.83 -10.03
CA GLY A 456 13.19 -8.20 -9.43
C GLY A 456 13.47 -7.42 -8.14
N GLY A 457 14.68 -7.56 -7.58
CA GLY A 457 15.04 -6.96 -6.32
C GLY A 457 15.17 -5.44 -6.41
N ARG A 458 14.67 -4.75 -5.38
CA ARG A 458 15.01 -3.35 -5.08
C ARG A 458 16.10 -3.27 -4.01
N ARG A 459 16.98 -2.27 -4.10
CA ARG A 459 18.02 -1.96 -3.11
C ARG A 459 18.22 -0.45 -2.98
N ALA A 460 17.93 0.06 -1.79
CA ALA A 460 18.30 1.41 -1.38
C ALA A 460 19.81 1.52 -1.16
N VAL A 461 20.42 2.59 -1.66
CA VAL A 461 21.82 2.95 -1.42
C VAL A 461 21.88 4.38 -0.90
N GLN A 462 22.54 4.59 0.24
CA GLN A 462 22.57 5.89 0.93
C GLN A 462 23.96 6.51 0.95
N PHE A 463 24.00 7.81 0.66
CA PHE A 463 25.20 8.64 0.63
C PHE A 463 25.00 9.84 1.55
N VAL A 464 25.68 9.84 2.69
CA VAL A 464 25.58 10.91 3.69
C VAL A 464 26.68 11.94 3.47
N TYR A 465 26.29 13.18 3.18
CA TYR A 465 27.17 14.34 3.00
C TYR A 465 27.05 15.28 4.20
N PRO A 466 28.12 16.00 4.58
CA PRO A 466 27.98 17.14 5.49
C PRO A 466 27.15 18.24 4.81
N LEU A 467 26.27 18.91 5.56
CA LEU A 467 25.42 19.97 5.02
C LEU A 467 26.26 21.11 4.40
N PRO A 468 26.11 21.43 3.10
CA PRO A 468 26.88 22.50 2.47
C PRO A 468 26.50 23.88 3.02
N LYS A 469 27.48 24.54 3.66
CA LYS A 469 27.28 25.85 4.30
C LYS A 469 27.08 26.95 3.24
N ASN A 470 26.18 27.88 3.53
CA ASN A 470 25.88 29.06 2.70
C ASN A 470 25.39 28.74 1.26
N LYS A 471 24.83 27.56 1.02
CA LYS A 471 24.12 27.23 -0.21
C LYS A 471 22.62 27.08 0.06
N ALA A 472 21.80 27.56 -0.87
CA ALA A 472 20.35 27.34 -0.87
C ALA A 472 19.94 26.13 -1.73
N ILE A 473 20.75 25.80 -2.74
CA ILE A 473 20.59 24.66 -3.65
C ILE A 473 21.96 24.02 -3.83
N VAL A 474 21.99 22.69 -3.89
CA VAL A 474 23.18 21.88 -4.21
C VAL A 474 22.88 20.97 -5.39
N TYR A 475 23.87 20.70 -6.24
CA TYR A 475 23.70 19.90 -7.44
C TYR A 475 24.48 18.59 -7.33
N GLY A 476 24.01 17.54 -7.98
CA GLY A 476 24.68 16.25 -7.98
C GLY A 476 24.38 15.40 -9.19
N GLU A 477 25.06 14.26 -9.28
CA GLU A 477 24.80 13.20 -10.25
C GLU A 477 24.91 11.84 -9.55
N LEU A 478 23.90 10.99 -9.73
CA LEU A 478 24.01 9.58 -9.44
C LEU A 478 24.44 8.84 -10.71
N SER A 479 25.46 8.00 -10.64
CA SER A 479 25.91 7.12 -11.72
C SER A 479 25.91 5.67 -11.23
N VAL A 480 25.10 4.82 -11.86
CA VAL A 480 25.01 3.38 -11.60
C VAL A 480 25.70 2.64 -12.73
N VAL A 481 26.76 1.90 -12.42
CA VAL A 481 27.55 1.13 -13.39
C VAL A 481 27.40 -0.37 -13.11
N THR A 482 26.93 -1.12 -14.09
CA THR A 482 26.92 -2.60 -14.12
C THR A 482 27.94 -3.11 -15.14
N GLN A 483 27.95 -4.41 -15.48
CA GLN A 483 28.84 -4.93 -16.52
C GLN A 483 28.40 -4.49 -17.92
N GLY A 484 27.09 -4.50 -18.20
CA GLY A 484 26.53 -4.09 -19.50
C GLY A 484 26.05 -2.64 -19.63
N GLN A 485 25.87 -1.89 -18.53
CA GLN A 485 25.14 -0.61 -18.55
C GLN A 485 25.78 0.46 -17.64
N THR A 486 25.65 1.73 -18.04
CA THR A 486 25.84 2.89 -17.16
C THR A 486 24.61 3.78 -17.22
N VAL A 487 23.96 4.01 -16.09
CA VAL A 487 22.84 4.95 -15.93
C VAL A 487 23.32 6.17 -15.17
N LYS A 488 23.05 7.36 -15.68
CA LYS A 488 23.37 8.64 -15.02
C LYS A 488 22.10 9.45 -14.82
N GLN A 489 21.92 9.99 -13.62
CA GLN A 489 20.80 10.83 -13.23
C GLN A 489 21.31 12.05 -12.45
N PRO A 490 21.45 13.22 -13.09
CA PRO A 490 21.74 14.46 -12.41
C PRO A 490 20.53 14.94 -11.61
N PHE A 491 20.77 15.61 -10.49
CA PHE A 491 19.75 16.06 -9.55
C PHE A 491 20.14 17.35 -8.85
N GLN A 492 19.17 18.04 -8.25
CA GLN A 492 19.40 19.17 -7.36
C GLN A 492 18.60 19.00 -6.06
N VAL A 493 19.12 19.52 -4.94
CA VAL A 493 18.47 19.50 -3.63
C VAL A 493 18.36 20.92 -3.10
N SER A 494 17.15 21.34 -2.72
CA SER A 494 16.92 22.60 -2.01
C SER A 494 17.22 22.43 -0.52
N LEU A 495 18.05 23.30 0.06
CA LEU A 495 18.44 23.25 1.47
C LEU A 495 17.52 24.08 2.40
N ASN A 496 16.46 24.67 1.84
CA ASN A 496 15.57 25.59 2.56
C ASN A 496 14.32 24.93 3.16
N SER A 497 14.08 23.63 2.92
CA SER A 497 12.92 22.86 3.42
C SER A 497 13.38 21.64 4.24
N PRO A 498 12.70 21.25 5.35
CA PRO A 498 13.16 20.15 6.22
C PRO A 498 13.21 18.75 5.58
N SER A 499 12.50 18.55 4.47
CA SER A 499 12.71 17.48 3.49
C SER A 499 12.66 18.12 2.11
N ALA A 500 13.45 17.64 1.16
CA ALA A 500 13.53 18.17 -0.19
C ALA A 500 13.74 17.05 -1.19
N ALA A 501 12.85 16.91 -2.18
CA ALA A 501 13.07 15.99 -3.29
C ALA A 501 14.35 16.34 -4.07
N ALA A 502 15.03 15.30 -4.55
CA ALA A 502 16.11 15.44 -5.51
C ALA A 502 15.49 15.53 -6.93
N SER A 503 15.21 16.74 -7.42
CA SER A 503 14.58 16.91 -8.74
C SER A 503 15.59 16.67 -9.86
N ALA A 504 15.26 15.81 -10.84
CA ALA A 504 16.14 15.49 -11.95
C ALA A 504 16.42 16.70 -12.87
N GLN A 505 17.66 16.82 -13.37
CA GLN A 505 18.02 17.80 -14.41
C GLN A 505 18.21 17.13 -15.78
N PRO A 506 18.10 17.87 -16.90
CA PRO A 506 18.69 17.44 -18.16
C PRO A 506 20.23 17.57 -18.07
N ALA A 507 20.97 16.56 -18.56
CA ALA A 507 22.40 16.45 -18.34
C ALA A 507 23.25 17.52 -19.07
N GLY A 508 24.25 18.09 -18.39
CA GLY A 508 25.23 18.98 -19.03
C GLY A 508 26.37 19.53 -18.15
N GLY A 509 27.59 19.02 -18.38
CA GLY A 509 28.84 19.82 -18.42
C GLY A 509 29.60 20.17 -17.12
N ASP A 510 30.60 19.36 -16.80
CA ASP A 510 31.89 19.64 -16.13
C ASP A 510 32.09 20.94 -15.29
N ASN A 511 32.38 20.80 -13.98
CA ASN A 511 33.71 21.02 -13.36
C ASN A 511 33.72 21.06 -11.80
N LEU A 512 34.86 20.64 -11.22
CA LEU A 512 35.29 20.57 -9.81
C LEU A 512 36.68 21.28 -9.68
N PRO A 513 37.37 21.46 -8.51
CA PRO A 513 37.08 21.20 -7.09
C PRO A 513 37.20 22.49 -6.20
N ALA A 514 37.37 22.57 -4.87
CA ALA A 514 37.68 21.66 -3.73
C ALA A 514 37.24 22.34 -2.37
N PHE A 515 37.51 21.92 -1.11
CA PHE A 515 38.25 20.80 -0.48
C PHE A 515 37.78 20.59 1.01
N ALA A 516 38.09 19.40 1.57
CA ALA A 516 38.44 18.99 2.97
C ALA A 516 38.40 19.97 4.18
N ALA A 517 38.29 19.56 5.47
CA ALA A 517 37.91 18.32 6.22
C ALA A 517 37.86 18.69 7.75
N ILE A 518 37.27 17.94 8.71
CA ILE A 518 37.90 16.88 9.57
C ILE A 518 36.95 16.51 10.77
N ALA A 519 36.71 15.20 11.04
CA ALA A 519 36.46 14.51 12.36
C ALA A 519 35.20 14.84 13.25
N VAL A 520 34.63 13.99 14.17
CA VAL A 520 34.90 12.60 14.63
C VAL A 520 33.77 11.97 15.50
N LEU A 521 33.59 10.61 15.46
CA LEU A 521 32.92 9.66 16.43
C LEU A 521 31.42 9.89 16.84
N VAL A 522 30.59 8.90 17.25
CA VAL A 522 30.76 7.73 18.17
C VAL A 522 29.89 6.51 17.75
N VAL A 523 30.26 5.31 18.21
CA VAL A 523 29.56 4.00 18.03
C VAL A 523 28.94 3.50 19.35
N ILE A 524 27.82 2.75 19.26
CA ILE A 524 27.36 1.60 20.11
C ILE A 524 25.83 1.65 20.33
N ALA A 525 25.07 0.70 19.74
CA ALA A 525 23.75 0.24 20.22
C ALA A 525 23.18 -1.01 19.49
N ILE A 526 23.97 -2.06 19.22
CA ILE A 526 23.44 -3.37 18.74
C ILE A 526 23.76 -4.45 19.78
N ALA A 527 22.89 -4.58 20.81
CA ALA A 527 23.06 -5.60 21.88
C ALA A 527 21.79 -5.95 22.70
N VAL A 528 20.56 -5.61 22.26
CA VAL A 528 19.32 -5.85 23.05
C VAL A 528 18.29 -6.76 22.33
N ILE A 529 18.37 -6.84 21.01
CA ILE A 529 17.59 -7.65 20.02
C ILE A 529 17.62 -9.19 20.15
N ALA A 530 18.41 -9.76 21.07
CA ALA A 530 18.82 -11.17 20.99
C ALA A 530 18.82 -11.91 22.35
N LYS A 531 18.15 -11.37 23.37
CA LYS A 531 18.13 -11.97 24.73
C LYS A 531 16.75 -12.04 25.39
N ARG A 532 15.67 -12.08 24.60
CA ARG A 532 14.29 -12.24 25.10
C ARG A 532 13.51 -13.45 24.53
N PHE A 533 14.20 -14.39 23.88
CA PHE A 533 13.63 -15.61 23.30
C PHE A 533 14.28 -16.92 23.81
N ARG A 534 14.73 -16.95 25.07
CA ARG A 534 15.05 -18.20 25.80
C ARG A 534 14.67 -18.08 27.27
N GLY A 535 13.70 -18.88 27.70
CA GLY A 535 13.31 -19.01 29.10
C GLY A 535 11.81 -19.22 29.33
N TYR A 536 11.26 -20.33 28.82
CA TYR A 536 10.04 -20.99 29.34
C TYR A 536 10.00 -22.45 28.85
N GLU A 537 10.82 -23.30 29.47
CA GLU A 537 10.60 -24.73 29.63
C GLU A 537 10.88 -25.06 31.10
N GLU A 538 9.99 -25.83 31.74
CA GLU A 538 10.04 -26.33 33.14
C GLU A 538 10.16 -25.24 34.24
N VAL A 539 9.12 -24.96 35.05
CA VAL A 539 8.46 -25.84 36.04
C VAL A 539 6.98 -25.49 36.19
#